data_AF-M5FKK9-F1
#
_entry.id   AF-M5FKK9-F1
#
_cell.length_a   1.000
_cell.length_b   1.000
_cell.length_c   1.000
_cell.angle_alpha   90.00
_cell.angle_beta   90.00
_cell.angle_gamma   90.00
#
_symmetry.space_group_name_H-M   'P 1'
#
loop_
_entity.id
_entity.type
_entity.pdbx_description
1 polymer ?
#
loop_
_entity_poly.entity_id
_entity_poly.type
_entity_poly.pdbx_seq_one_letter_code
_entity_poly.pdbx_strand_id
1 'polypeptide(L)' 'MALRPLTRTAEEYVDAMAEWLTCTRLTNYERSLVTVLKEAAEKGLGEFDETRVFVLRNYGLIIWTCVSKARAEGLCKNA' A
#
# COMPACT_ATOMS: atom_id res chain seq x y z
N MET A 1 10.34 -9.44 14.74
CA MET A 1 9.05 -9.89 14.16
C MET A 1 9.27 -10.10 12.67
N ALA A 2 9.47 -11.34 12.23
CA ALA A 2 9.71 -11.64 10.82
C ALA A 2 8.42 -11.39 10.03
N LEU A 3 8.49 -10.57 8.98
CA LEU A 3 7.37 -10.37 8.07
C LEU A 3 7.12 -11.71 7.36
N ARG A 4 5.88 -12.23 7.45
CA ARG A 4 5.49 -13.47 6.78
C ARG A 4 5.72 -13.33 5.26
N PRO A 5 6.03 -14.44 4.56
CA PRO A 5 6.14 -14.45 3.11
C PRO A 5 4.88 -13.87 2.47
N LEU A 6 5.06 -13.12 1.39
CA LEU A 6 3.96 -12.65 0.54
C LEU A 6 3.29 -13.88 -0.10
N THR A 7 2.07 -14.22 0.30
CA THR A 7 1.28 -15.29 -0.34
C THR A 7 0.53 -14.79 -1.59
N ARG A 8 0.81 -13.55 -2.01
CA ARG A 8 0.12 -12.85 -3.11
C ARG A 8 1.08 -12.54 -4.24
N THR A 9 0.58 -12.46 -5.47
CA THR A 9 1.36 -12.10 -6.66
C THR A 9 1.71 -10.61 -6.67
N ALA A 10 2.68 -10.23 -7.51
CA ALA A 10 3.02 -8.82 -7.70
C ALA A 10 1.82 -7.99 -8.16
N GLU A 11 1.01 -8.53 -9.08
CA GLU A 11 -0.23 -7.91 -9.58
C GLU A 11 -1.25 -7.65 -8.48
N GLU A 12 -1.46 -8.60 -7.55
CA GLU A 12 -2.37 -8.38 -6.42
C GLU A 12 -1.92 -7.22 -5.52
N TYR A 13 -0.62 -6.95 -5.42
CA TYR A 13 -0.10 -5.78 -4.71
C TYR A 13 -0.29 -4.49 -5.51
N VAL A 14 -0.05 -4.53 -6.82
CA VAL A 14 -0.32 -3.38 -7.70
C VAL A 14 -1.77 -2.96 -7.61
N ASP A 15 -2.70 -3.91 -7.68
CA ASP A 15 -4.15 -3.67 -7.60
C ASP A 15 -4.56 -3.11 -6.24
N ALA A 16 -4.03 -3.68 -5.16
CA ALA A 16 -4.28 -3.18 -3.81
C ALA A 16 -3.79 -1.73 -3.64
N MET A 17 -2.58 -1.41 -4.10
CA MET A 17 -2.04 -0.05 -4.00
C MET A 17 -2.80 0.91 -4.93
N ALA A 18 -3.23 0.45 -6.11
CA ALA A 18 -4.05 1.24 -7.02
C ALA A 18 -5.39 1.63 -6.37
N GLU A 19 -6.05 0.70 -5.68
CA GLU A 19 -7.26 0.96 -4.89
C GLU A 19 -6.98 1.94 -3.75
N TRP A 20 -5.88 1.78 -3.01
CA TRP A 20 -5.50 2.70 -1.92
C TRP A 20 -5.31 4.13 -2.43
N LEU A 21 -4.69 4.31 -3.59
CA LEU A 21 -4.52 5.63 -4.22
C LEU A 21 -5.86 6.29 -4.58
N THR A 22 -6.96 5.54 -4.66
CA THR A 22 -8.30 6.14 -4.85
C THR A 22 -8.88 6.71 -3.55
N CYS A 23 -8.35 6.33 -2.39
CA CYS A 23 -8.83 6.80 -1.10
C CYS A 23 -8.55 8.29 -0.90
N THR A 24 -9.57 9.07 -0.60
CA THR A 24 -9.50 10.55 -0.51
C THR A 24 -8.82 11.07 0.76
N ARG A 25 -8.62 10.21 1.77
CA ARG A 25 -8.01 10.57 3.07
C ARG A 25 -6.50 10.46 3.13
N LEU A 26 -5.86 9.95 2.08
CA LEU A 26 -4.40 9.92 2.03
C LEU A 26 -3.86 11.34 1.90
N THR A 27 -2.96 11.71 2.81
CA THR A 27 -2.15 12.93 2.63
C THR A 27 -1.28 12.80 1.39
N ASN A 28 -0.78 13.91 0.86
CA ASN A 28 0.15 13.87 -0.28
C ASN A 28 1.39 12.98 0.01
N TYR A 29 1.88 13.03 1.25
CA TYR A 29 2.99 12.20 1.70
C TYR A 29 2.65 10.70 1.68
N GLU A 30 1.51 10.32 2.26
CA GLU A 30 1.05 8.92 2.27
C GLU A 30 0.79 8.42 0.85
N ARG A 31 0.20 9.27 0.00
CA ARG A 31 -0.01 8.97 -1.43
C ARG A 31 1.32 8.68 -2.13
N SER A 32 2.35 9.48 -1.92
CA SER A 32 3.68 9.22 -2.48
C SER A 32 4.26 7.88 -2.01
N LEU A 33 4.11 7.52 -0.72
CA LEU A 33 4.58 6.23 -0.22
C LEU A 33 3.82 5.05 -0.84
N VAL A 34 2.51 5.16 -1.01
CA VAL A 34 1.68 4.14 -1.69
C VAL A 34 2.04 4.04 -3.17
N THR A 35 2.33 5.16 -3.85
CA THR A 35 2.83 5.16 -5.24
C THR A 35 4.16 4.41 -5.34
N VAL A 36 5.11 4.69 -4.45
CA VAL A 36 6.41 3.99 -4.42
C VAL A 36 6.23 2.49 -4.19
N LEU A 37 5.29 2.08 -3.32
CA LEU A 37 4.96 0.66 -3.14
C LEU A 37 4.35 0.03 -4.40
N LYS A 38 3.49 0.75 -5.12
CA LYS A 38 2.91 0.29 -6.39
C LYS A 38 3.99 0.10 -7.46
N GLU A 39 4.86 1.09 -7.64
CA GLU A 39 5.97 1.02 -8.60
C GLU A 39 6.95 -0.11 -8.25
N ALA A 40 7.21 -0.35 -6.97
CA ALA A 40 8.03 -1.47 -6.53
C ALA A 40 7.35 -2.82 -6.82
N ALA A 41 6.04 -2.93 -6.62
CA ALA A 41 5.27 -4.11 -7.01
C ALA A 41 5.28 -4.35 -8.53
N GLU A 42 5.18 -3.30 -9.36
CA GLU A 42 5.28 -3.38 -10.82
C GLU A 42 6.65 -3.89 -11.30
N LYS A 43 7.72 -3.63 -10.54
CA LYS A 43 9.07 -4.15 -10.81
C LYS A 43 9.28 -5.60 -10.35
N GLY A 44 8.41 -6.12 -9.49
CA GLY A 44 8.42 -7.51 -9.01
C GLY A 44 8.53 -7.65 -7.49
N LEU A 45 8.32 -8.88 -7.00
CA LEU A 45 8.21 -9.16 -5.55
C LEU A 45 9.47 -8.85 -4.74
N GLY A 46 10.66 -8.98 -5.34
CA GLY A 46 11.93 -8.68 -4.67
C GLY A 46 12.04 -7.20 -4.29
N GLU A 47 11.86 -6.31 -5.27
CA GLU A 47 11.88 -4.85 -5.08
C GLU A 47 10.76 -4.39 -4.14
N PHE A 48 9.57 -5.00 -4.29
CA PHE A 48 8.44 -4.73 -3.41
C PHE A 48 8.74 -5.07 -1.96
N ASP A 49 9.36 -6.21 -1.68
CA ASP A 49 9.62 -6.62 -0.29
C ASP A 49 10.60 -5.68 0.42
N GLU A 50 11.66 -5.22 -0.26
CA GLU A 50 12.60 -4.24 0.29
C GLU A 50 11.91 -2.91 0.60
N THR A 51 11.15 -2.40 -0.37
CA THR A 51 10.39 -1.15 -0.25
C THR A 51 9.34 -1.25 0.87
N ARG A 52 8.61 -2.37 0.91
CA ARG A 52 7.58 -2.67 1.92
C ARG A 52 8.18 -2.70 3.32
N VAL A 53 9.34 -3.30 3.53
CA VAL A 53 10.01 -3.33 4.84
C VAL A 53 10.27 -1.91 5.34
N PHE A 54 10.81 -1.04 4.48
CA PHE A 54 11.07 0.35 4.84
C PHE A 54 9.77 1.11 5.17
N VAL A 55 8.77 1.02 4.29
CA VAL A 55 7.50 1.75 4.46
C VAL A 55 6.72 1.23 5.67
N LEU A 56 6.61 -0.09 5.87
CA LEU A 56 5.86 -0.66 6.99
C LEU A 56 6.49 -0.34 8.35
N ARG A 57 7.83 -0.32 8.44
CA ARG A 57 8.52 -0.03 9.71
C ARG A 57 8.34 1.41 10.17
N ASN A 58 8.23 2.35 9.23
CA ASN A 58 8.23 3.78 9.55
C ASN A 58 6.85 4.43 9.42
N TYR A 59 6.00 3.93 8.53
CA TYR A 59 4.75 4.61 8.12
C TYR A 59 3.55 3.67 7.96
N GLY A 60 3.75 2.36 8.13
CA GLY A 60 2.74 1.34 7.83
C GLY A 60 1.42 1.52 8.58
N LEU A 61 1.48 1.89 9.86
CA LEU A 61 0.29 2.02 10.71
C LEU A 61 -0.57 3.23 10.33
N ILE A 62 0.04 4.32 9.86
CA ILE A 62 -0.64 5.54 9.42
C ILE A 62 -1.37 5.27 8.10
N ILE A 63 -0.65 4.74 7.10
CA ILE A 63 -1.24 4.42 5.79
C ILE A 63 -2.40 3.43 5.95
N TRP A 64 -2.21 2.36 6.72
CA TRP A 64 -3.28 1.38 6.97
C TRP A 64 -4.51 1.98 7.64
N THR A 65 -4.31 2.88 8.62
CA THR A 65 -5.43 3.52 9.31
C THR A 65 -6.21 4.46 8.37
N CYS A 66 -5.50 5.25 7.55
CA CYS A 66 -6.12 6.15 6.58
C CYS A 66 -6.94 5.37 5.54
N VAL A 67 -6.35 4.32 4.95
CA VAL A 67 -7.03 3.45 3.98
C VAL A 67 -8.24 2.76 4.62
N SER A 68 -8.08 2.15 5.80
CA SER A 68 -9.18 1.42 6.46
C SER A 68 -10.37 2.33 6.79
N LYS A 69 -10.12 3.55 7.27
CA LYS A 69 -11.17 4.54 7.51
C LYS A 69 -11.85 4.99 6.23
N ALA A 70 -11.06 5.26 5.17
CA ALA A 70 -11.61 5.65 3.88
C ALA A 70 -12.50 4.55 3.28
N ARG A 71 -12.11 3.27 3.38
CA ARG A 71 -12.93 2.13 2.95
C ARG A 71 -14.24 2.03 3.73
N ALA A 72 -14.17 2.13 5.06
CA ALA A 72 -15.36 2.06 5.92
C ALA A 72 -16.38 3.17 5.62
N GLU A 73 -15.93 4.29 5.07
CA GLU A 73 -16.76 5.43 4.68
C GLU A 73 -17.15 5.41 3.18
N GLY A 74 -16.76 4.37 2.41
CA GLY A 74 -17.04 4.28 0.97
C GLY A 74 -16.27 5.30 0.12
N LEU A 75 -15.15 5.81 0.63
CA LEU A 75 -14.36 6.88 0.01
C LEU A 75 -13.20 6.37 -0.86
N CYS A 76 -13.17 5.08 -1.19
CA CYS A 76 -12.24 4.51 -2.17
C CYS A 76 -13.07 3.95 -3.34
N LYS A 77 -12.64 4.20 -4.58
CA LYS A 77 -13.45 3.90 -5.79
C LYS A 77 -13.67 2.41 -6.05
N ASN A 78 -12.90 1.54 -5.39
CA ASN A 78 -12.90 0.08 -5.59
C ASN A 78 -13.00 -0.71 -4.26
N ALA A 79 -13.52 -0.08 -3.18
CA ALA A 79 -13.62 -0.69 -1.84
C ALA A 79 -14.87 -1.54 -1.63
#